data_AF-A0A415S232-F1
#
_entry.id   AF-A0A415S232-F1
#
_cell.length_a   1.000
_cell.length_b   1.000
_cell.length_c   1.000
_cell.angle_alpha   90.00
_cell.angle_beta   90.00
_cell.angle_gamma   90.00
#
_symmetry.space_group_name_H-M   'P 1'
#
loop_
_entity.id
_entity.type
_entity.pdbx_description
1 polymer ?
#
loop_
_entity_poly.entity_id
_entity_poly.type
_entity_poly.pdbx_seq_one_letter_code
_entity_poly.pdbx_strand_id
1 'polypeptide(L)'
;MKLSSLPIDMEKVLQGVMLVGDGKMYNDYAEGVKQDTGGYAYDCLAPMLNYEKLTVKIPGKLEPIISYTGKPIPVTFEGVAGKAYQNFRKGGEIELSVMAEKISVADKSSVKLNRGE
;
A
#
# COMPACT_ATOMS: atom_id res chain seq x y z
N MET A 1 -13.41 19.70 12.33
CA MET A 1 -12.61 19.28 11.15
C MET A 1 -12.96 17.85 10.81
N LYS A 2 -13.07 17.48 9.53
CA LYS A 2 -13.30 16.08 9.12
C LYS A 2 -11.96 15.34 9.12
N LEU A 3 -11.90 14.10 9.61
CA LEU A 3 -10.68 13.27 9.60
C LEU A 3 -10.10 13.14 8.18
N SER A 4 -10.95 13.05 7.18
CA SER A 4 -10.55 12.94 5.77
C SER A 4 -9.90 14.19 5.19
N SER A 5 -9.89 15.31 5.92
CA SER A 5 -9.23 16.56 5.53
C SER A 5 -7.89 16.75 6.22
N LEU A 6 -7.40 15.76 6.98
CA LEU A 6 -6.07 15.81 7.58
C LEU A 6 -5.02 15.81 6.46
N PRO A 7 -4.07 16.77 6.46
CA PRO A 7 -2.95 16.76 5.53
C PRO A 7 -2.00 15.63 5.95
N ILE A 8 -2.11 14.47 5.30
CA ILE A 8 -1.25 13.31 5.53
C ILE A 8 -0.30 13.19 4.34
N ASP A 9 0.99 13.26 4.62
CA ASP A 9 2.03 13.05 3.62
C ASP A 9 2.20 11.53 3.39
N MET A 10 1.43 11.00 2.44
CA MET A 10 1.39 9.56 2.16
C MET A 10 2.69 9.05 1.54
N GLU A 11 3.44 9.90 0.83
CA GLU A 11 4.76 9.55 0.30
C GLU A 11 5.73 9.25 1.43
N LYS A 12 5.72 10.11 2.46
CA LYS A 12 6.53 9.90 3.66
C LYS A 12 6.08 8.68 4.45
N VAL A 13 4.76 8.45 4.60
CA VAL A 13 4.22 7.28 5.32
C VAL A 13 4.64 5.96 4.64
N LEU A 14 4.67 5.94 3.31
CA LEU A 14 5.03 4.76 2.52
C LEU A 14 6.54 4.62 2.29
N GLN A 15 7.37 5.49 2.85
CA GLN A 15 8.81 5.42 2.70
C GLN A 15 9.38 4.15 3.38
N GLY A 16 10.12 3.34 2.63
CA GLY A 16 10.74 2.11 3.14
C GLY A 16 9.75 0.98 3.45
N VAL A 17 8.54 1.06 2.91
CA VAL A 17 7.49 0.07 3.09
C VAL A 17 7.90 -1.30 2.53
N MET A 18 7.50 -2.37 3.23
CA MET A 18 7.79 -3.75 2.85
C MET A 18 6.51 -4.53 2.59
N LEU A 19 6.39 -5.13 1.42
CA LEU A 19 5.32 -6.06 1.07
C LEU A 19 5.53 -7.38 1.80
N VAL A 20 4.49 -7.86 2.50
CA VAL A 20 4.56 -9.03 3.40
C VAL A 20 3.47 -10.08 3.13
N GLY A 21 2.73 -9.94 2.04
CA GLY A 21 1.73 -10.92 1.63
C GLY A 21 1.41 -10.81 0.15
N ASP A 22 0.85 -11.87 -0.41
CA ASP A 22 0.46 -11.94 -1.82
C ASP A 22 -0.58 -10.89 -2.21
N GLY A 23 -1.22 -10.25 -1.24
CA GLY A 23 -2.30 -9.30 -1.46
C GLY A 23 -3.57 -10.00 -1.94
N LYS A 24 -4.57 -9.21 -2.33
CA LYS A 24 -5.86 -9.72 -2.81
C LYS A 24 -6.49 -8.77 -3.81
N MET A 25 -7.22 -9.34 -4.76
CA MET A 25 -8.09 -8.56 -5.63
C MET A 25 -9.18 -7.91 -4.78
N TYR A 26 -9.45 -6.63 -5.03
CA TYR A 26 -10.62 -5.95 -4.51
C TYR A 26 -11.47 -5.47 -5.68
N ASN A 27 -12.77 -5.43 -5.46
CA ASN A 27 -13.71 -4.86 -6.42
C ASN A 27 -14.29 -3.60 -5.79
N ASP A 28 -14.51 -2.59 -6.62
CA ASP A 28 -15.24 -1.43 -6.17
C ASP A 28 -16.73 -1.76 -6.09
N TYR A 29 -17.44 -1.04 -5.22
CA TYR A 29 -18.88 -1.23 -5.02
C TYR A 29 -19.52 0.14 -5.12
N ALA A 30 -20.31 0.35 -6.16
CA ALA A 30 -21.14 1.55 -6.29
C ALA A 30 -22.61 1.16 -6.14
N GLU A 31 -23.32 1.87 -5.26
CA GLU A 31 -24.75 1.66 -4.98
C GLU A 31 -25.11 0.20 -4.60
N GLY A 32 -24.19 -0.49 -3.93
CA GLY A 32 -24.39 -1.89 -3.49
C GLY A 32 -24.17 -2.93 -4.59
N VAL A 33 -23.87 -2.52 -5.82
CA VAL A 33 -23.54 -3.40 -6.93
C VAL A 33 -22.01 -3.48 -7.08
N LYS A 34 -21.49 -4.71 -7.16
CA LYS A 34 -20.08 -4.98 -7.43
C LYS A 34 -19.76 -4.46 -8.83
N GLN A 35 -18.87 -3.48 -8.92
CA GLN A 35 -18.40 -2.94 -10.18
C GLN A 35 -17.28 -3.83 -10.74
N ASP A 36 -17.18 -3.88 -12.07
CA ASP A 36 -16.06 -4.55 -12.77
C ASP A 36 -14.76 -3.72 -12.68
N THR A 37 -14.88 -2.46 -12.26
CA THR A 37 -13.75 -1.66 -11.84
C THR A 37 -13.26 -2.15 -10.48
N GLY A 38 -12.11 -2.80 -10.48
CA GLY A 38 -11.44 -3.28 -9.27
C GLY A 38 -9.96 -2.94 -9.28
N GLY A 39 -9.22 -3.63 -8.43
CA GLY A 39 -7.79 -3.48 -8.36
C GLY A 39 -7.15 -4.55 -7.49
N TYR A 40 -5.87 -4.37 -7.21
CA TYR A 40 -5.10 -5.28 -6.37
C TYR A 40 -4.69 -4.56 -5.09
N ALA A 41 -4.92 -5.20 -3.95
CA ALA A 41 -4.59 -4.67 -2.64
C ALA A 41 -3.40 -5.43 -2.08
N TYR A 42 -2.28 -4.76 -1.87
CA TYR A 42 -1.06 -5.35 -1.28
C TYR A 42 -1.03 -5.09 0.21
N ASP A 43 -0.71 -6.13 0.98
CA ASP A 43 -0.47 -5.99 2.41
C ASP A 43 1.01 -5.67 2.64
N CYS A 44 1.25 -4.54 3.28
CA CYS A 44 2.58 -4.04 3.53
C CYS A 44 2.78 -3.65 5.00
N LEU A 45 4.03 -3.56 5.44
CA LEU A 45 4.42 -3.00 6.74
C LEU A 45 5.07 -1.64 6.50
N ALA A 46 4.53 -0.61 7.15
CA ALA A 46 5.05 0.74 7.07
C ALA A 46 5.96 1.03 8.28
N PRO A 47 7.29 1.19 8.10
CA PRO A 47 8.20 1.46 9.22
C PRO A 47 7.86 2.76 9.96
N MET A 48 7.39 3.77 9.22
CA MET A 48 6.99 5.08 9.76
C MET A 48 5.75 5.01 10.67
N LEU A 49 5.00 3.91 10.60
CA LEU A 49 3.88 3.59 11.49
C LEU A 49 4.25 2.47 12.48
N ASN A 50 5.53 2.39 12.87
CA ASN A 50 6.04 1.35 13.77
C ASN A 50 5.78 -0.08 13.28
N TYR A 51 5.96 -0.31 11.97
CA TYR A 51 5.71 -1.58 11.29
C TYR A 51 4.25 -2.05 11.38
N GLU A 52 3.31 -1.11 11.46
CA GLU A 52 1.89 -1.44 11.36
C GLU A 52 1.56 -1.95 9.96
N LYS A 53 0.59 -2.89 9.89
CA LYS A 53 0.10 -3.44 8.65
C LYS A 53 -0.79 -2.43 7.93
N LEU A 54 -0.40 -2.09 6.72
CA LEU A 54 -1.09 -1.16 5.84
C LEU A 54 -1.45 -1.87 4.54
N THR A 55 -2.72 -1.80 4.15
CA THR A 55 -3.17 -2.34 2.86
C THR A 55 -3.17 -1.22 1.82
N VAL A 56 -2.30 -1.32 0.81
CA VAL A 56 -2.19 -0.34 -0.29
C VAL A 56 -2.92 -0.87 -1.53
N LYS A 57 -3.90 -0.12 -2.00
CA LYS A 57 -4.73 -0.50 -3.15
C LYS A 57 -4.23 0.10 -4.45
N ILE A 58 -4.14 -0.70 -5.49
CA ILE A 58 -3.79 -0.27 -6.85
C ILE A 58 -5.00 -0.48 -7.75
N PRO A 59 -5.76 0.58 -8.09
CA PRO A 59 -6.90 0.48 -8.99
C PRO A 59 -6.46 0.11 -10.40
N GLY A 60 -7.33 -0.58 -11.15
CA GLY A 60 -7.13 -0.90 -12.56
C GLY A 60 -6.21 -2.09 -12.84
N LYS A 61 -5.55 -2.66 -11.83
CA LYS A 61 -4.79 -3.92 -11.97
C LYS A 61 -5.47 -5.05 -11.24
N LEU A 62 -6.01 -6.00 -11.98
CA LEU A 62 -6.65 -7.18 -11.41
C LEU A 62 -5.64 -8.27 -11.05
N GLU A 63 -4.40 -8.19 -11.51
CA GLU A 63 -3.36 -9.19 -11.28
C GLU A 63 -2.25 -8.64 -10.37
N PRO A 64 -1.61 -9.49 -9.54
CA PRO A 64 -0.44 -9.11 -8.77
C PRO A 64 0.72 -8.78 -9.72
N ILE A 65 1.21 -7.54 -9.66
CA ILE A 65 2.46 -7.11 -10.30
C ILE A 65 3.67 -7.75 -9.61
N ILE A 66 3.58 -7.93 -8.28
CA ILE A 66 4.63 -8.49 -7.44
C ILE A 66 4.04 -9.66 -6.67
N SER A 67 4.58 -10.86 -6.91
CA SER A 67 4.23 -12.07 -6.15
C SER A 67 5.05 -12.14 -4.86
N TYR A 68 4.42 -12.51 -3.76
CA TYR A 68 5.11 -12.61 -2.48
C TYR A 68 5.77 -13.98 -2.35
N THR A 69 7.09 -14.01 -2.18
CA THR A 69 7.85 -15.27 -2.09
C THR A 69 8.09 -15.72 -0.64
N GLY A 70 7.25 -15.30 0.31
CA GLY A 70 7.40 -15.64 1.74
C GLY A 70 8.44 -14.82 2.51
N LYS A 71 9.09 -13.84 1.87
CA LYS A 71 10.06 -12.92 2.50
C LYS A 71 9.63 -11.48 2.27
N PRO A 72 9.79 -10.56 3.24
CA PRO A 72 9.46 -9.15 3.05
C PRO A 72 10.18 -8.56 1.83
N ILE A 73 9.43 -7.99 0.90
CA ILE A 73 9.95 -7.37 -0.32
C ILE A 73 9.88 -5.86 -0.14
N PRO A 74 11.00 -5.11 -0.15
CA PRO A 74 10.93 -3.66 -0.11
C PRO A 74 10.30 -3.16 -1.41
N VAL A 75 9.30 -2.29 -1.31
CA VAL A 75 8.54 -1.78 -2.46
C VAL A 75 8.42 -0.26 -2.38
N THR A 76 8.29 0.36 -3.55
CA THR A 76 8.03 1.80 -3.70
C THR A 76 6.73 1.97 -4.45
N PHE A 77 5.93 2.94 -4.01
CA PHE A 77 4.66 3.29 -4.64
C PHE A 77 4.75 4.68 -5.28
N GLU A 78 4.12 4.86 -6.44
CA GLU A 78 4.01 6.15 -7.12
C GLU A 78 2.54 6.58 -7.22
N GLY A 79 2.29 7.90 -7.24
CA GLY A 79 0.93 8.44 -7.30
C GLY A 79 0.10 8.10 -6.07
N VAL A 80 0.71 8.21 -4.88
CA VAL A 80 0.08 7.77 -3.64
C VAL A 80 -0.95 8.79 -3.17
N ALA A 81 -2.13 8.31 -2.85
CA ALA A 81 -3.21 9.09 -2.28
C ALA A 81 -3.78 8.34 -1.08
N GLY A 82 -4.14 9.06 -0.04
CA GLY A 82 -4.67 8.42 1.14
C GLY A 82 -5.47 9.37 2.02
N LYS A 83 -6.33 8.77 2.83
CA LYS A 83 -7.17 9.50 3.76
C LYS A 83 -7.32 8.70 5.04
N ALA A 84 -7.30 9.41 6.17
CA ALA A 84 -7.75 8.85 7.43
C ALA A 84 -9.29 8.77 7.44
N TYR A 85 -9.80 7.67 7.95
CA TYR A 85 -11.22 7.50 8.21
C TYR A 85 -11.41 6.81 9.56
N GLN A 86 -12.57 7.03 10.15
CA GLN A 86 -12.95 6.36 11.38
C GLN A 86 -13.70 5.07 11.05
N ASN A 87 -13.17 3.92 11.46
CA ASN A 87 -13.81 2.64 11.28
C ASN A 87 -14.82 2.37 12.40
N PHE A 88 -16.08 2.72 12.15
CA PHE A 88 -17.18 2.48 13.10
C PHE A 88 -17.47 1.00 13.36
N ARG A 89 -17.01 0.07 12.51
CA ARG A 89 -17.17 -1.38 12.74
C ARG A 89 -16.18 -1.91 13.77
N LYS A 90 -15.03 -1.24 13.95
CA LYS A 90 -14.03 -1.55 14.97
C LYS A 90 -14.05 -0.52 16.10
N GLY A 91 -15.22 -0.23 16.66
CA GLY A 91 -15.32 0.68 17.80
C GLY A 91 -14.88 2.14 17.55
N GLY A 92 -14.73 2.55 16.29
CA GLY A 92 -14.32 3.90 15.93
C GLY A 92 -12.82 4.14 15.89
N GLU A 93 -12.00 3.09 15.70
CA GLU A 93 -10.56 3.22 15.45
C GLU A 93 -10.27 4.05 14.19
N ILE A 94 -9.17 4.81 14.20
CA ILE A 94 -8.73 5.59 13.06
C ILE A 94 -7.87 4.70 12.17
N GLU A 95 -8.30 4.47 10.93
CA GLU A 95 -7.57 3.69 9.94
C GLU A 95 -7.20 4.56 8.73
N LEU A 96 -6.13 4.17 8.05
CA LEU A 96 -5.68 4.81 6.82
C LEU A 96 -6.18 4.01 5.61
N SER A 97 -6.88 4.69 4.71
CA SER A 97 -7.17 4.16 3.38
C SER A 97 -6.12 4.68 2.43
N VAL A 98 -5.35 3.77 1.81
CA VAL A 98 -4.21 4.12 0.96
C VAL A 98 -4.38 3.52 -0.42
N MET A 99 -4.17 4.36 -1.43
CA MET A 99 -4.23 4.02 -2.84
C MET A 99 -2.94 4.49 -3.51
N ALA A 100 -2.49 3.77 -4.52
CA ALA A 100 -1.34 4.12 -5.33
C ALA A 100 -1.62 3.79 -6.79
N GLU A 101 -1.04 4.53 -7.72
CA GLU A 101 -1.18 4.25 -9.15
C GLU A 101 -0.27 3.10 -9.59
N LYS A 102 0.93 3.00 -8.99
CA LYS A 102 1.93 1.98 -9.32
C LYS A 102 2.65 1.47 -8.10
N ILE A 103 3.17 0.26 -8.21
CA ILE A 103 4.09 -0.38 -7.26
C ILE A 103 5.27 -0.94 -8.05
N SER A 104 6.46 -0.76 -7.50
CA SER A 104 7.72 -1.29 -8.01
C SER A 104 8.50 -1.90 -6.86
N VAL A 105 9.31 -2.92 -7.12
CA VAL A 105 10.29 -3.38 -6.14
C VAL A 105 11.28 -2.24 -5.92
N ALA A 106 11.49 -1.86 -4.66
CA ALA A 106 12.50 -0.87 -4.34
C ALA A 106 13.84 -1.48 -4.74
N ASP A 107 14.50 -0.87 -5.73
CA ASP A 107 15.78 -1.34 -6.21
C ASP A 107 16.72 -1.39 -5.00
N LYS A 108 17.14 -2.60 -4.61
CA LYS A 108 18.30 -2.73 -3.73
C LYS A 108 19.43 -2.20 -4.57
N SER A 109 19.72 -0.90 -4.43
CA SER A 109 20.84 -0.24 -5.05
C SER A 109 21.97 -1.24 -5.02
N SER A 110 22.30 -1.76 -6.19
CA SER A 110 23.35 -2.76 -6.33
C SER A 110 24.56 -2.08 -5.73
N VAL A 111 24.91 -2.43 -4.48
CA VAL A 111 26.20 -2.08 -3.93
C VAL A 111 27.13 -2.87 -4.83
N LYS A 112 27.61 -2.20 -5.88
CA LYS A 112 28.78 -2.66 -6.63
C LYS A 112 29.89 -2.65 -5.60
N LEU A 113 30.04 -3.77 -4.91
CA LEU A 113 31.24 -4.15 -4.21
C LEU A 113 32.31 -4.12 -5.28
N ASN A 114 33.00 -2.98 -5.42
CA ASN A 114 34.32 -2.94 -6.02
C ASN A 114 35.18 -3.85 -5.12
N ARG A 115 35.24 -5.13 -5.48
CA ARG A 115 36.38 -5.96 -5.13
C ARG A 115 37.55 -5.29 -5.83
N GLY A 116 38.38 -4.61 -5.05
CA GLY A 116 39.66 -4.14 -5.54
C GLY A 116 40.48 -5.34 -5.98
N GLU A 117 40.97 -5.25 -7.22
CA GLU A 117 42.18 -5.91 -7.71
C GLU A 117 43.03 -4.84 -8.38
#